data_AF-S5UXU3-F1
#
_entry.id   AF-S5UXU3-F1
#
_cell.length_a   1.000
_cell.length_b   1.000
_cell.length_c   1.000
_cell.angle_alpha   90.00
_cell.angle_beta   90.00
_cell.angle_gamma   90.00
#
_symmetry.space_group_name_H-M   'P 1'
#
loop_
_entity.id
_entity.type
_entity.pdbx_description
1 polymer ?
#
loop_
_entity_poly.entity_id
_entity_poly.type
_entity_poly.pdbx_seq_one_letter_code
_entity_poly.pdbx_strand_id
1 'polypeptide(L)'
;MGQRIVQAVWRRVDEAGRAELERAVREQAGDPEGLDTAAALRAVLKQALRNYPESSEQLATLAPVPAAGSVTISTSGEKSIATLHIGTAITGDGHTPRL
;
A
#
# COMPACT_ATOMS: atom_id res chain seq x y z
N MET A 1 -5.94 -3.77 6.32
CA MET A 1 -4.61 -3.34 6.82
C MET A 1 -4.70 -2.10 7.72
N GLY A 2 -5.32 -0.99 7.28
CA GLY A 2 -5.40 0.27 8.04
C GLY A 2 -5.96 0.15 9.47
N GLN A 3 -7.01 -0.63 9.69
CA GLN A 3 -7.58 -0.87 11.02
C GLN A 3 -6.56 -1.44 12.02
N ARG A 4 -5.64 -2.33 11.58
CA ARG A 4 -4.62 -2.92 12.46
C ARG A 4 -3.59 -1.88 12.90
N ILE A 5 -3.25 -0.93 12.02
CA ILE A 5 -2.35 0.18 12.33
C ILE A 5 -3.02 1.12 13.35
N VAL A 6 -4.29 1.50 13.14
CA VAL A 6 -5.03 2.34 14.07
C VAL A 6 -5.13 1.69 15.45
N GLN A 7 -5.48 0.39 15.54
CA GLN A 7 -5.51 -0.33 16.82
C GLN A 7 -4.15 -0.42 17.50
N ALA A 8 -3.08 -0.60 16.73
CA ALA A 8 -1.73 -0.64 17.26
C ALA A 8 -1.30 0.71 17.84
N VAL A 9 -1.68 1.82 17.21
CA VAL A 9 -1.43 3.17 17.74
C VAL A 9 -2.31 3.45 18.96
N TRP A 10 -3.59 3.09 18.93
CA TRP A 10 -4.56 3.31 20.01
C TRP A 10 -4.11 2.77 21.37
N ARG A 11 -3.47 1.60 21.39
CA ARG A 11 -2.98 0.96 22.62
C ARG A 11 -1.80 1.70 23.26
N ARG A 12 -1.12 2.58 22.52
CA ARG A 12 0.14 3.22 22.92
C ARG A 12 0.00 4.69 23.25
N VAL A 13 -0.91 5.39 22.58
CA VAL A 13 -1.19 6.80 22.86
C VAL A 13 -1.94 6.98 24.18
N ASP A 14 -1.70 8.11 24.82
CA ASP A 14 -2.41 8.57 26.01
C ASP A 14 -3.83 9.05 25.68
N GLU A 15 -4.58 9.47 26.70
CA GLU A 15 -6.00 9.84 26.56
C GLU A 15 -6.20 10.99 25.55
N ALA A 16 -5.29 11.98 25.56
CA ALA A 16 -5.32 13.10 24.62
C ALA A 16 -5.03 12.64 23.18
N GLY A 17 -4.03 11.78 22.98
CA GLY A 17 -3.73 11.20 21.69
C GLY A 17 -4.85 10.28 21.16
N ARG A 18 -5.58 9.58 22.05
CA ARG A 18 -6.76 8.78 21.66
C ARG A 18 -7.89 9.66 21.15
N ALA A 19 -8.19 10.77 21.83
CA ALA A 19 -9.22 11.70 21.41
C ALA A 19 -8.93 12.30 20.02
N GLU A 20 -7.67 12.70 19.79
CA GLU A 20 -7.23 13.21 18.49
C GLU A 20 -7.31 12.15 17.38
N LEU A 21 -6.89 10.91 17.67
CA LEU A 21 -6.98 9.80 16.72
C LEU A 21 -8.44 9.44 16.40
N GLU A 22 -9.33 9.41 17.40
CA GLU A 22 -10.75 9.14 17.21
C GLU A 22 -11.41 10.20 16.33
N ARG A 23 -11.11 11.48 16.59
CA ARG A 23 -11.59 12.60 15.78
C ARG A 23 -11.18 12.44 14.32
N ALA A 24 -9.89 12.23 14.05
CA ALA A 24 -9.38 12.09 12.69
C ALA A 24 -9.95 10.85 11.95
N VAL A 25 -10.16 9.73 12.67
CA VAL A 25 -10.82 8.54 12.09
C VAL A 25 -12.27 8.82 11.76
N ARG A 26 -12.99 9.55 12.62
CA ARG A 26 -14.40 9.91 12.40
C ARG A 26 -14.56 10.87 11.23
N GLU A 27 -13.68 11.85 11.10
CA GLU A 27 -13.64 12.78 9.98
C GLU A 27 -13.39 12.03 8.66
N GLN A 28 -12.39 11.15 8.60
CA GLN A 28 -12.12 10.32 7.41
C GLN A 28 -13.25 9.31 7.10
N ALA A 29 -13.96 8.81 8.12
CA ALA A 29 -15.11 7.94 7.89
C ALA A 29 -16.31 8.72 7.33
N GLY A 30 -16.43 10.00 7.68
CA GLY A 30 -17.43 10.92 7.13
C GLY A 30 -17.12 11.36 5.70
N ASP A 31 -15.84 11.46 5.35
CA ASP A 31 -15.39 11.77 3.99
C ASP A 31 -14.25 10.82 3.54
N PRO A 32 -14.59 9.62 3.02
CA PRO A 32 -13.59 8.61 2.65
C PRO A 32 -12.70 9.01 1.47
N GLU A 33 -13.19 9.86 0.56
CA GLU A 33 -12.46 10.35 -0.62
C GLU A 33 -11.76 11.69 -0.33
N GLY A 34 -12.03 12.29 0.83
CA GLY A 34 -11.42 13.52 1.31
C GLY A 34 -9.91 13.39 1.46
N LEU A 35 -9.18 14.06 0.57
CA LEU A 35 -7.72 14.08 0.62
C LEU A 35 -7.20 14.78 1.88
N ASP A 36 -7.92 15.80 2.35
CA ASP A 36 -7.57 16.57 3.55
C ASP A 36 -7.79 15.77 4.83
N THR A 37 -8.92 15.07 4.93
CA THR A 37 -9.23 14.17 6.06
C THR A 37 -8.26 12.98 6.10
N ALA A 38 -7.86 12.47 4.93
CA ALA A 38 -6.87 11.40 4.84
C ALA A 38 -5.47 11.89 5.24
N ALA A 39 -5.11 13.11 4.84
CA ALA A 39 -3.86 13.75 5.23
C ALA A 39 -3.81 14.03 6.74
N ALA A 40 -4.91 14.49 7.34
CA ALA A 40 -5.04 14.72 8.77
C ALA A 40 -4.85 13.43 9.58
N LEU A 41 -5.55 12.35 9.21
CA LEU A 41 -5.38 11.03 9.84
C LEU A 41 -3.93 10.54 9.73
N ARG A 42 -3.31 10.72 8.56
CA ARG A 42 -1.91 10.35 8.34
C ARG A 42 -0.96 11.17 9.22
N ALA A 43 -1.22 12.46 9.44
CA ALA A 43 -0.41 13.32 10.28
C ALA A 43 -0.47 12.88 11.76
N VAL A 44 -1.67 12.62 12.28
CA VAL A 44 -1.87 12.12 13.65
C VAL A 44 -1.14 10.79 13.86
N LEU A 45 -1.31 9.84 12.93
CA LEU A 45 -0.61 8.55 12.99
C LEU A 45 0.92 8.75 12.97
N LYS A 46 1.45 9.59 12.07
CA LYS A 46 2.89 9.86 12.02
C LYS A 46 3.42 10.46 13.33
N GLN A 47 2.68 11.40 13.92
CA GLN A 47 3.09 12.04 15.16
C GLN A 47 3.11 11.02 16.32
N ALA A 48 2.05 10.22 16.44
CA ALA A 48 2.00 9.15 17.44
C ALA A 48 3.17 8.17 17.28
N LEU A 49 3.52 7.79 16.05
CA LEU A 49 4.62 6.86 15.79
C LEU A 49 5.99 7.42 16.11
N ARG A 50 6.22 8.73 15.94
CA ARG A 50 7.50 9.37 16.33
C ARG A 50 7.72 9.34 17.83
N ASN A 51 6.65 9.41 18.61
CA ASN A 51 6.72 9.41 20.07
C ASN A 51 7.03 8.02 20.65
N TYR A 52 6.94 6.94 19.85
CA TYR A 52 7.20 5.56 20.26
C TYR A 52 8.13 4.84 19.26
N PRO A 53 9.41 5.26 19.17
CA PRO A 53 10.34 4.82 18.13
C PRO A 53 10.62 3.31 18.16
N GLU A 54 10.64 2.66 19.33
CA GLU A 54 10.79 1.20 19.45
C GLU A 54 9.66 0.39 18.79
N SER A 55 8.52 1.03 18.46
CA SER A 55 7.38 0.39 17.82
C SER A 55 7.37 0.50 16.29
N SER A 56 8.29 1.28 15.71
CA SER A 56 8.35 1.52 14.26
C SER A 56 8.69 0.25 13.47
N GLU A 57 9.63 -0.57 13.93
CA GLU A 57 9.99 -1.85 13.29
C GLU A 57 8.85 -2.87 13.36
N GLN A 58 8.15 -2.94 14.51
CA GLN A 58 7.03 -3.86 14.71
C GLN A 58 5.78 -3.45 13.93
N LEU A 59 5.67 -2.18 13.54
CA LEU A 59 4.62 -1.69 12.64
C LEU A 59 5.03 -1.78 11.17
N ALA A 60 6.32 -1.70 10.86
CA ALA A 60 6.84 -1.94 9.52
C ALA A 60 6.55 -3.38 9.06
N THR A 61 6.57 -4.36 9.96
CA THR A 61 6.14 -5.74 9.64
C THR A 61 4.64 -5.88 9.38
N LEU A 62 3.83 -4.91 9.82
CA LEU A 62 2.39 -4.83 9.57
C LEU A 62 2.04 -3.96 8.37
N ALA A 63 3.00 -3.22 7.82
CA ALA A 63 2.82 -2.53 6.55
C ALA A 63 3.03 -3.54 5.41
N PRO A 64 2.27 -3.45 4.31
CA PRO A 64 2.64 -4.16 3.10
C PRO A 64 4.05 -3.70 2.74
N VAL A 65 5.02 -4.61 2.72
CA VAL A 65 6.30 -4.34 2.08
C VAL A 65 5.94 -3.94 0.65
N PRO A 66 6.38 -2.77 0.15
CA PRO A 66 6.21 -2.46 -1.26
C PRO A 66 6.77 -3.64 -2.02
N ALA A 67 5.93 -4.34 -2.80
CA ALA A 67 6.40 -5.43 -3.62
C ALA A 67 7.59 -4.90 -4.42
N ALA A 68 8.76 -5.53 -4.26
CA ALA A 68 9.92 -5.15 -5.03
C ALA A 68 9.55 -5.18 -6.51
N GLY A 69 9.59 -4.00 -7.15
CA GLY A 69 9.46 -3.82 -8.59
C GLY A 69 8.05 -4.03 -9.16
N SER A 70 7.26 -2.98 -9.24
CA SER A 70 6.28 -2.88 -10.33
C SER A 70 7.06 -2.66 -11.62
N VAL A 71 7.23 -3.72 -12.43
CA VAL A 71 7.83 -3.59 -13.76
C VAL A 71 6.74 -3.19 -14.74
N THR A 72 6.75 -1.94 -15.19
CA THR A 72 5.92 -1.48 -16.29
C THR A 72 6.55 -1.93 -17.60
N ILE A 73 5.89 -2.83 -18.32
CA ILE A 73 6.33 -3.29 -19.64
C ILE A 73 5.35 -2.77 -20.68
N SER A 74 5.83 -1.93 -21.60
CA SER A 74 5.05 -1.38 -22.69
C SER A 74 5.59 -1.89 -24.02
N THR A 75 4.69 -2.22 -24.96
CA THR A 75 5.05 -2.56 -26.35
C THR A 75 4.08 -1.92 -27.31
N SER A 76 4.59 -1.46 -28.45
CA SER A 76 3.78 -0.94 -29.54
C SER A 76 4.37 -1.41 -30.87
N GLY A 77 3.53 -1.92 -31.75
CA GLY A 77 3.92 -2.41 -33.08
C GLY A 77 3.24 -3.74 -33.41
N GLU A 78 3.02 -3.99 -34.70
CA GLU A 78 2.45 -5.26 -35.18
C GLU A 78 3.37 -6.43 -34.78
N LYS A 79 2.79 -7.46 -34.14
CA LYS A 79 3.49 -8.67 -33.64
C LYS A 79 4.39 -8.47 -32.40
N SER A 80 4.18 -7.44 -31.59
CA SER A 80 4.96 -7.22 -30.35
C SER A 80 4.56 -8.15 -29.20
N ILE A 81 5.54 -8.66 -28.44
CA ILE A 81 5.35 -9.37 -27.17
C ILE A 81 6.15 -8.69 -26.06
N ALA A 82 5.48 -8.38 -24.95
CA ALA A 82 6.11 -8.00 -23.69
C ALA A 82 5.80 -9.02 -22.61
N THR A 83 6.81 -9.48 -21.91
CA THR A 83 6.63 -10.36 -20.77
C THR A 83 7.77 -10.19 -19.77
N LEU A 84 7.43 -10.32 -18.49
CA LEU A 84 8.41 -10.34 -17.42
C LEU A 84 9.11 -11.71 -17.33
N HIS A 85 8.40 -12.79 -17.69
CA HIS A 85 8.93 -14.16 -17.70
C HIS A 85 8.24 -14.99 -18.79
N ILE A 86 9.01 -15.66 -19.65
CA ILE A 86 8.47 -16.59 -20.65
C ILE A 86 9.42 -17.76 -20.85
N GLY A 87 8.87 -18.98 -20.95
CA GLY A 87 9.65 -20.19 -21.22
C GLY A 87 9.92 -20.37 -22.72
N THR A 88 8.90 -20.26 -23.57
CA THR A 88 9.06 -20.28 -25.03
C THR A 88 7.98 -19.40 -25.66
N ALA A 89 8.39 -18.55 -26.59
CA ALA A 89 7.50 -17.68 -27.37
C ALA A 89 7.68 -18.01 -28.85
N ILE A 90 6.59 -18.36 -29.54
CA ILE A 90 6.60 -18.62 -30.98
C ILE A 90 5.73 -17.56 -31.64
N THR A 91 6.36 -16.67 -32.40
CA THR A 91 5.67 -15.60 -33.15
C THR A 91 5.93 -15.78 -34.63
N GLY A 92 4.99 -16.43 -35.30
CA GLY A 92 4.97 -16.63 -36.75
C GLY A 92 3.60 -17.12 -37.18
N ASP A 93 3.09 -16.58 -38.28
CA ASP A 93 1.84 -17.05 -38.88
C ASP A 93 2.16 -18.38 -39.58
N GLY A 94 1.74 -19.52 -38.99
CA GLY A 94 1.90 -20.85 -39.60
C GLY A 94 2.61 -21.93 -38.79
N HIS A 95 2.70 -21.83 -37.45
CA HIS A 95 3.26 -22.93 -36.67
C HIS A 95 2.19 -23.97 -36.27
N THR A 96 2.15 -25.10 -36.98
CA THR A 96 1.51 -26.33 -36.47
C THR A 96 2.58 -27.18 -35.77
N PRO A 97 2.51 -27.37 -34.44
CA PRO A 97 3.37 -28.34 -33.78
C PRO A 97 2.99 -29.73 -34.28
N ARG A 98 3.91 -30.44 -34.94
CA ARG A 98 3.76 -31.89 -35.16
C ARG A 98 4.11 -32.60 -33.85
N LEU A 99 3.18 -33.45 -33.41
CA LEU A 99 3.35 -34.38 -32.28
C LEU A 99 4.51 -35.34 -32.52
#